data_AF-A0A1F3BRY1-F1
#
_entry.id   AF-A0A1F3BRY1-F1
#
_cell.length_a   1.000
_cell.length_b   1.000
_cell.length_c   1.000
_cell.angle_alpha   90.00
_cell.angle_beta   90.00
_cell.angle_gamma   90.00
#
_symmetry.space_group_name_H-M   'P 1'
#
loop_
_entity.id
_entity.type
_entity.pdbx_description
1 polymer ?
#
loop_
_entity_poly.entity_id
_entity_poly.type
_entity_poly.pdbx_seq_one_letter_code
_entity_poly.pdbx_strand_id
1 'polypeptide(L)'
;MKTTLEIFQSFKKAKTLTYWRNPTKEEIKFGYGAIHYRDFETEECFNEDKTLKLALIAKDDGLKYYSCNFEYFITKSYKINKRSKMHGVFI
;
A
#
# COMPACT_ATOMS: atom_id res chain seq x y z
N MET A 1 -23.69 -5.45 -17.54
CA MET A 1 -23.29 -4.39 -16.58
C MET A 1 -22.63 -5.07 -15.40
N LYS A 2 -21.34 -4.84 -15.17
CA LYS A 2 -20.66 -5.38 -13.98
C LYS A 2 -21.21 -4.69 -12.75
N THR A 3 -21.53 -5.45 -11.71
CA THR A 3 -22.09 -4.88 -10.47
C THR A 3 -21.03 -4.09 -9.72
N THR A 4 -21.43 -3.13 -8.88
CA THR A 4 -20.51 -2.30 -8.07
C THR A 4 -19.57 -3.16 -7.21
N LEU A 5 -19.99 -4.38 -6.85
CA LEU A 5 -19.19 -5.38 -6.13
C LEU A 5 -18.07 -5.99 -7.00
N GLU A 6 -18.32 -6.24 -8.28
CA GLU A 6 -17.30 -6.75 -9.22
C GLU A 6 -16.27 -5.68 -9.59
N ILE A 7 -16.68 -4.41 -9.62
CA ILE A 7 -15.76 -3.27 -9.79
C ILE A 7 -14.84 -3.14 -8.56
N PHE A 8 -15.36 -3.39 -7.36
CA PHE A 8 -14.58 -3.40 -6.11
C PHE A 8 -13.58 -4.56 -6.04
N GLN A 9 -13.94 -5.73 -6.55
CA GLN A 9 -13.02 -6.88 -6.65
C GLN A 9 -11.90 -6.70 -7.69
N SER A 10 -12.09 -5.77 -8.65
CA SER A 10 -11.09 -5.44 -9.66
C SER A 10 -10.00 -4.50 -9.16
N PHE A 11 -10.18 -3.81 -8.03
CA PHE A 11 -9.07 -3.16 -7.30
C PHE A 11 -8.29 -4.22 -6.53
N LYS A 12 -7.64 -5.09 -7.30
CA LYS A 12 -6.69 -6.08 -6.82
C LYS A 12 -5.64 -5.31 -6.03
N LYS A 13 -5.67 -5.39 -4.68
CA LYS A 13 -4.55 -4.95 -3.83
C LYS A 13 -3.29 -5.51 -4.48
N ALA A 14 -2.36 -4.63 -4.87
CA ALA A 14 -1.02 -5.09 -5.23
C ALA A 14 -0.55 -5.95 -4.06
N LYS A 15 -0.24 -7.23 -4.32
CA LYS A 15 0.19 -8.16 -3.26
C LYS A 15 1.58 -7.78 -2.75
N THR A 16 2.35 -7.13 -3.62
CA THR A 16 3.71 -6.71 -3.36
C THR A 16 3.93 -5.26 -3.81
N LEU A 17 4.87 -4.59 -3.15
CA LEU A 17 5.34 -3.25 -3.48
C LEU A 17 6.86 -3.28 -3.73
N THR A 18 7.28 -2.66 -4.82
CA THR A 18 8.69 -2.60 -5.20
C THR A 18 9.40 -1.47 -4.47
N TYR A 19 10.53 -1.78 -3.85
CA TYR A 19 11.46 -0.83 -3.24
C TYR A 19 12.82 -0.93 -3.93
N TRP A 20 13.66 0.08 -3.74
CA TRP A 20 14.98 0.15 -4.32
C TRP A 20 16.05 0.46 -3.28
N ARG A 21 17.30 0.08 -3.54
CA ARG A 21 18.46 0.51 -2.75
C ARG A 21 19.67 0.75 -3.64
N ASN A 22 20.58 1.57 -3.13
CA ASN A 22 21.92 1.65 -3.71
C ASN A 22 22.73 0.38 -3.39
N PRO A 23 23.69 0.04 -4.26
CA PRO A 23 24.65 -1.01 -3.97
C PRO A 23 25.52 -0.63 -2.77
N THR A 24 25.98 -1.64 -2.05
CA THR A 24 26.93 -1.51 -0.94
C THR A 24 28.33 -1.20 -1.46
N LYS A 25 29.21 -0.71 -0.57
CA LYS A 25 30.61 -0.44 -0.93
C LYS A 25 31.34 -1.69 -1.42
N GLU A 26 30.99 -2.85 -0.88
CA GLU A 26 31.55 -4.13 -1.29
C GLU A 26 31.05 -4.53 -2.69
N GLU A 27 29.73 -4.46 -2.93
CA GLU A 27 29.13 -4.71 -4.26
C GLU A 27 29.78 -3.82 -5.34
N ILE A 28 30.00 -2.53 -5.05
CA ILE A 28 30.69 -1.60 -5.95
C ILE A 28 32.13 -2.07 -6.24
N LYS A 29 32.86 -2.54 -5.22
CA LYS A 29 34.25 -3.01 -5.35
C LYS A 29 34.36 -4.24 -6.25
N PHE A 30 33.34 -5.09 -6.27
CA PHE A 30 33.26 -6.27 -7.14
C PHE A 30 32.66 -5.98 -8.53
N GLY A 31 32.33 -4.72 -8.83
CA GLY A 31 31.77 -4.31 -10.12
C GLY A 31 30.24 -4.42 -10.22
N TYR A 32 29.54 -4.73 -9.11
CA TYR A 32 28.08 -4.82 -9.03
C TYR A 32 27.46 -3.48 -8.61
N GLY A 33 27.78 -2.40 -9.32
CA GLY A 33 27.33 -1.04 -9.00
C GLY A 33 25.87 -0.73 -9.40
N ALA A 34 25.03 -1.73 -9.64
CA ALA A 34 23.66 -1.53 -10.10
C ALA A 34 22.70 -1.20 -8.95
N ILE A 35 21.63 -0.46 -9.26
CA ILE A 35 20.52 -0.26 -8.31
C ILE A 35 19.79 -1.59 -8.12
N HIS A 36 19.57 -1.97 -6.86
CA HIS A 36 18.82 -3.18 -6.54
C HIS A 36 17.35 -2.84 -6.34
N TYR A 37 16.48 -3.59 -7.01
CA TYR A 37 15.03 -3.54 -6.81
C TYR A 37 14.58 -4.82 -6.14
N ARG A 38 13.63 -4.69 -5.22
CA ARG A 38 13.07 -5.82 -4.50
C ARG A 38 11.60 -5.59 -4.16
N ASP A 39 10.81 -6.65 -4.33
CA ASP A 39 9.39 -6.65 -4.00
C ASP A 39 9.19 -7.11 -2.55
N PHE A 40 8.43 -6.33 -1.79
CA PHE A 40 8.04 -6.63 -0.41
C PHE A 40 6.54 -6.86 -0.33
N GLU A 41 6.09 -7.70 0.60
CA GLU A 41 4.66 -7.89 0.82
C GLU A 41 4.03 -6.60 1.34
N THR A 42 2.84 -6.29 0.82
CA THR A 42 2.12 -5.06 1.14
C THR A 42 1.92 -4.90 2.65
N GLU A 43 1.69 -5.98 3.39
CA GLU A 43 1.50 -5.96 4.84
C GLU A 43 2.74 -5.45 5.61
N GLU A 44 3.95 -5.69 5.09
CA GLU A 44 5.20 -5.22 5.71
C GLU A 44 5.50 -3.75 5.41
N CYS A 45 4.97 -3.25 4.29
CA CYS A 45 5.19 -1.90 3.80
C CYS A 45 4.37 -0.83 4.52
N PHE A 46 3.35 -1.17 5.30
CA PHE A 46 2.54 -0.20 6.04
C PHE A 46 2.93 -0.13 7.52
N ASN A 47 2.76 1.04 8.11
CA ASN A 47 2.75 1.24 9.56
C ASN A 47 1.38 0.84 10.14
N GLU A 48 1.31 0.76 11.47
CA GLU A 48 0.06 0.49 12.20
C GLU A 48 -1.05 1.51 11.86
N ASP A 49 -0.66 2.77 11.62
CA ASP A 49 -1.54 3.87 11.21
C ASP A 49 -2.01 3.77 9.74
N LYS A 50 -1.66 2.68 9.04
CA LYS A 50 -1.94 2.46 7.61
C LYS A 50 -1.27 3.48 6.68
N THR A 51 -0.21 4.14 7.15
CA THR A 51 0.68 4.97 6.34
C THR A 51 1.77 4.11 5.70
N LEU A 52 2.15 4.39 4.46
CA LEU A 52 3.22 3.66 3.77
C LEU A 52 4.59 4.02 4.37
N LYS A 53 5.46 3.03 4.56
CA LYS A 53 6.85 3.23 4.99
C LYS A 53 7.68 3.74 3.82
N LEU A 54 8.30 4.91 3.99
CA LEU A 54 9.23 5.46 2.98
C LEU A 54 10.52 4.62 2.87
N ALA A 55 10.90 3.94 3.95
CA ALA A 55 12.00 3.01 3.97
C ALA A 55 11.70 1.83 4.88
N LEU A 56 12.17 0.65 4.47
CA LEU A 56 12.08 -0.59 5.23
C LEU A 56 13.45 -1.24 5.33
N ILE A 57 13.66 -2.01 6.40
CA ILE A 57 14.85 -2.85 6.56
C ILE A 57 14.39 -4.28 6.30
N ALA A 58 15.00 -4.94 5.32
CA ALA A 58 14.67 -6.33 5.03
C ALA A 58 15.14 -7.21 6.19
N LYS A 59 14.29 -8.12 6.66
CA LYS A 59 14.58 -8.98 7.82
C LYS A 59 15.65 -10.04 7.53
N ASP A 60 15.79 -10.42 6.26
CA ASP A 60 16.69 -11.47 5.81
C ASP A 60 18.12 -10.98 5.55
N ASP A 61 18.29 -9.80 4.93
CA ASP A 61 19.61 -9.26 4.58
C ASP A 61 20.05 -8.06 5.46
N GLY A 62 19.13 -7.47 6.23
CA GLY A 62 19.40 -6.32 7.09
C GLY A 62 19.66 -5.01 6.35
N LEU A 63 19.48 -4.98 5.03
CA LEU A 63 19.69 -3.80 4.19
C LEU A 63 18.44 -2.93 4.14
N LYS A 64 18.68 -1.63 3.98
CA LYS A 64 17.63 -0.61 3.91
C LYS A 64 17.22 -0.37 2.46
N TYR A 65 15.93 -0.53 2.20
CA TYR A 65 15.29 -0.26 0.92
C TYR A 65 14.36 0.95 1.03
N TYR A 66 14.21 1.69 -0.06
CA TYR A 66 13.44 2.92 -0.19
C TYR A 66 12.27 2.73 -1.14
N SER A 67 11.09 3.24 -0.78
CA SER A 67 9.94 3.18 -1.68
C SER A 67 10.21 4.10 -2.87
N CYS A 68 9.87 3.68 -4.10
CA CYS A 68 9.67 4.67 -5.16
C CYS A 68 8.37 5.45 -4.87
N ASN A 69 8.32 6.72 -5.28
CA ASN A 69 7.16 7.58 -5.05
C ASN A 69 5.90 6.93 -5.64
N PHE A 70 4.89 6.68 -4.80
CA PHE A 70 3.58 6.24 -5.25
C PHE A 70 2.52 7.24 -4.77
N GLU A 71 1.82 7.85 -5.72
CA GLU A 71 0.56 8.53 -5.44
C GLU A 71 -0.53 7.47 -5.25
N TYR A 72 -1.17 7.45 -4.08
CA TYR A 72 -2.32 6.59 -3.84
C TYR A 72 -3.51 7.40 -3.35
N PHE A 73 -4.69 7.07 -3.85
CA PHE A 73 -5.94 7.73 -3.49
C PHE A 73 -6.65 6.91 -2.41
N ILE A 74 -6.87 7.50 -1.24
CA ILE A 74 -7.64 6.87 -0.15
C ILE A 74 -9.12 7.15 -0.38
N THR A 75 -9.91 6.13 -0.72
CA THR A 75 -11.37 6.26 -0.74
C THR A 75 -11.95 5.91 0.63
N LYS A 76 -12.34 6.91 1.44
CA LYS A 76 -13.18 6.68 2.63
C LYS A 76 -14.64 6.51 2.22
N SER A 77 -15.22 5.35 2.52
CA SER A 77 -16.65 5.09 2.35
C SER A 77 -17.35 5.23 3.70
N TYR A 78 -18.30 6.16 3.80
CA TYR A 78 -19.15 6.34 4.98
C TYR A 78 -20.50 5.66 4.76
N LYS A 79 -20.97 4.87 5.73
CA LYS A 79 -22.35 4.37 5.74
C LYS A 79 -23.27 5.47 6.23
N ILE A 80 -24.14 5.97 5.36
CA ILE A 80 -25.22 6.88 5.75
C ILE A 80 -26.33 6.02 6.37
N ASN A 81 -26.51 6.10 7.70
CA ASN A 81 -27.67 5.50 8.34
C ASN A 81 -28.92 6.33 8.00
N LYS A 82 -29.83 5.78 7.19
CA LYS A 82 -31.18 6.34 7.04
C LYS A 82 -31.93 6.16 8.37
N ARG A 83 -32.15 7.25 9.11
CA ARG A 83 -33.17 7.29 10.17
C ARG A 83 -34.52 6.99 9.52
N SER A 84 -35.11 5.84 9.85
CA SER A 84 -36.45 5.43 9.45
C SER A 84 -37.52 6.27 10.17
N LYS A 85 -38.45 6.80 9.36
CA LYS A 85 -39.80 7.36 9.64
C LYS A 85 -40.21 7.45 11.12
N MET A 86 -40.55 8.65 11.58
CA MET A 86 -41.61 8.84 12.58
C MET A 86 -42.88 9.33 11.86
N HIS A 87 -43.90 8.47 11.86
CA HIS A 87 -45.29 8.85 11.59
C HIS A 87 -45.80 9.69 12.76
N GLY A 88 -46.48 10.78 12.44
CA GLY A 88 -47.20 11.61 13.39
C GLY A 88 -48.15 12.54 12.63
N VAL A 89 -49.22 11.95 12.09
CA VAL A 89 -50.44 12.69 11.78
C VAL A 89 -50.99 13.17 13.12
N PHE A 90 -51.12 14.48 13.30
CA PHE A 90 -52.07 15.05 14.24
C PHE A 90 -52.87 16.10 13.47
N ILE A 91 -54.10 15.68 13.17
CA ILE A 91 -55.36 16.45 13.02
C ILE A 91 -55.29 17.93 13.39
#